data_AF-A0A8T4CH12-F1
#
_entry.id   AF-A0A8T4CH12-F1
#
_cell.length_a   1.000
_cell.length_b   1.000
_cell.length_c   1.000
_cell.angle_alpha   90.00
_cell.angle_beta   90.00
_cell.angle_gamma   90.00
#
_symmetry.space_group_name_H-M   'P 1'
#
loop_
_entity.id
_entity.type
_entity.pdbx_description
1 polymer ?
#
loop_
_entity_poly.entity_id
_entity_poly.type
_entity_poly.pdbx_seq_one_letter_code
_entity_poly.pdbx_strand_id
1 'polypeptide(L)'
;SRCKAFFDASIPSYTCAHCSKDCLVNKADRLAKKKGYDVYILPGSSCIPKILKTNRYEGIAGVACGEEVRISGEILGGTGVAGQAIPLIKNGCANTAFNMETLVKTL
;
A
#
# COMPACT_ATOMS: atom_id res chain seq x y z
N SER A 1 -16.42 -12.63 -4.38
CA SER A 1 -15.15 -13.38 -4.20
C SER A 1 -14.64 -13.14 -2.78
N ARG A 2 -14.41 -14.19 -1.98
CA ARG A 2 -13.80 -14.04 -0.63
C ARG A 2 -12.28 -13.95 -0.80
N CYS A 3 -11.68 -12.80 -0.48
CA CYS A 3 -10.24 -12.61 -0.49
C CYS A 3 -9.57 -13.65 0.42
N LYS A 4 -8.42 -14.20 0.01
CA LYS A 4 -7.63 -15.17 0.81
C LYS A 4 -6.36 -14.55 1.42
N ALA A 5 -6.29 -13.22 1.52
CA ALA A 5 -5.16 -12.56 2.15
C ALA A 5 -5.01 -13.04 3.60
N PHE A 6 -3.77 -13.17 4.06
CA PHE A 6 -3.47 -13.55 5.44
C PHE A 6 -2.96 -12.33 6.21
N PHE A 7 -3.36 -12.20 7.47
CA PHE A 7 -2.94 -11.13 8.35
C PHE A 7 -1.75 -11.57 9.18
N ASP A 8 -0.72 -10.73 9.23
CA ASP A 8 0.41 -10.87 10.14
C ASP A 8 0.28 -9.85 11.28
N ALA A 9 0.23 -10.32 12.53
CA ALA A 9 0.11 -9.44 13.70
C ALA A 9 1.45 -8.79 14.10
N SER A 10 2.59 -9.37 13.67
CA SER A 10 3.93 -8.85 13.98
C SER A 10 4.18 -7.52 13.26
N ILE A 11 3.77 -7.43 11.99
CA ILE A 11 3.67 -6.20 11.21
C ILE A 11 2.21 -6.13 10.78
N PRO A 12 1.34 -5.37 11.49
CA PRO A 12 -0.13 -5.40 11.35
C PRO A 12 -0.58 -5.05 9.92
N SER A 13 -0.50 -6.05 9.06
CA SER A 13 -0.57 -5.93 7.61
C SER A 13 -1.05 -7.25 7.02
N TYR A 14 -1.67 -7.14 5.86
CA TYR A 14 -2.11 -8.26 5.07
C TYR A 14 -1.07 -8.56 3.99
N THR A 15 -0.90 -9.84 3.69
CA THR A 15 -0.19 -10.29 2.50
C THR A 15 -1.18 -10.85 1.48
N CYS A 16 -1.08 -10.39 0.24
CA CYS A 16 -1.92 -10.89 -0.84
C CYS A 16 -1.61 -12.36 -1.13
N ALA A 17 -2.60 -13.25 -1.01
CA ALA A 17 -2.48 -14.65 -1.43
C ALA A 17 -2.76 -14.86 -2.94
N HIS A 18 -2.88 -13.77 -3.70
CA HIS A 18 -3.10 -13.79 -5.15
C HIS A 18 -4.29 -14.65 -5.62
N CYS A 19 -5.37 -14.67 -4.84
CA CYS A 19 -6.48 -15.60 -5.02
C CYS A 19 -7.34 -15.37 -6.27
N SER A 20 -7.25 -14.20 -6.91
CA SER A 20 -7.99 -13.89 -8.15
C SER A 20 -7.15 -12.99 -9.06
N LYS A 21 -7.02 -13.37 -10.34
CA LYS A 21 -6.26 -12.63 -11.35
C LYS A 21 -6.85 -11.24 -11.64
N ASP A 22 -8.17 -11.08 -11.47
CA ASP A 22 -8.87 -9.83 -11.75
C ASP A 22 -8.85 -8.83 -10.59
N CYS A 23 -8.33 -9.24 -9.42
CA CYS A 23 -8.19 -8.36 -8.28
C CYS A 23 -7.11 -7.29 -8.52
N LEU A 24 -7.46 -6.01 -8.41
CA LEU A 24 -6.52 -4.90 -8.56
C LEU A 24 -5.34 -4.99 -7.57
N VAL A 25 -5.61 -5.36 -6.32
CA VAL A 25 -4.56 -5.53 -5.29
C VAL A 25 -3.58 -6.64 -5.68
N ASN A 26 -4.06 -7.76 -6.25
CA ASN A 26 -3.18 -8.82 -6.75
C ASN A 26 -2.30 -8.31 -7.90
N LYS A 27 -2.88 -7.60 -8.86
CA LYS A 27 -2.15 -7.02 -10.00
C LYS A 27 -1.07 -6.05 -9.52
N ALA A 28 -1.40 -5.17 -8.58
CA ALA A 28 -0.46 -4.22 -7.98
C ALA A 28 0.64 -4.90 -7.17
N ASP A 29 0.30 -5.85 -6.29
CA ASP A 29 1.28 -6.57 -5.45
C ASP A 29 2.31 -7.31 -6.32
N ARG A 30 1.85 -8.02 -7.36
CA ARG A 30 2.76 -8.71 -8.29
C ARG A 30 3.64 -7.75 -9.07
N LEU A 31 3.08 -6.64 -9.54
CA LEU A 31 3.83 -5.63 -10.29
C LEU A 31 4.93 -5.00 -9.42
N ALA A 32 4.56 -4.54 -8.22
CA ALA A 32 5.48 -3.89 -7.29
C ALA A 32 6.59 -4.85 -6.85
N LYS A 33 6.26 -6.09 -6.45
CA LYS A 33 7.27 -7.10 -6.10
C LYS A 33 8.20 -7.44 -7.27
N LYS A 34 7.67 -7.54 -8.50
CA LYS A 34 8.50 -7.77 -9.70
C LYS A 34 9.51 -6.65 -9.94
N LYS A 35 9.19 -5.42 -9.51
CA LYS A 35 10.07 -4.25 -9.58
C LYS A 35 11.01 -4.12 -8.37
N GLY A 36 10.95 -5.03 -7.40
CA GLY A 36 11.83 -5.03 -6.23
C GLY A 36 11.31 -4.24 -5.03
N TYR A 37 10.04 -3.84 -5.02
CA TYR A 37 9.43 -3.19 -3.86
C TYR A 37 9.00 -4.20 -2.79
N ASP A 38 9.23 -3.85 -1.52
CA ASP A 38 8.52 -4.44 -0.40
C ASP A 38 7.09 -3.93 -0.35
N VAL A 39 6.12 -4.84 -0.31
CA VAL A 39 4.69 -4.50 -0.39
C VAL A 39 3.99 -4.81 0.92
N TYR A 40 3.33 -3.80 1.48
CA TYR A 40 2.51 -3.91 2.68
C TYR A 40 1.06 -3.51 2.37
N ILE A 41 0.10 -4.39 2.67
CA ILE A 41 -1.33 -4.06 2.56
C ILE A 41 -1.83 -3.74 3.97
N LEU A 42 -2.04 -2.46 4.26
CA LEU A 42 -2.34 -2.00 5.61
C LEU A 42 -3.85 -1.77 5.80
N PRO A 43 -4.39 -2.05 7.00
CA PRO A 43 -5.74 -1.61 7.36
C PRO A 43 -5.85 -0.09 7.54
N GLY A 44 -4.71 0.60 7.75
CA GLY A 44 -4.59 2.05 7.86
C GLY A 44 -3.14 2.50 8.05
N SER A 45 -2.87 3.79 7.94
CA SER A 45 -1.52 4.38 7.95
C SER A 45 -0.81 4.36 9.30
N SER A 46 -1.54 4.09 10.40
CA SER A 46 -0.97 4.01 11.77
C SER A 46 0.15 2.98 11.92
N CYS A 47 0.26 2.03 10.99
CA CYS A 47 1.27 0.98 11.00
C CYS A 47 2.60 1.39 10.34
N ILE A 48 2.62 2.48 9.56
CA ILE A 48 3.79 2.96 8.80
C ILE A 48 5.00 3.21 9.71
N PRO A 49 4.89 3.90 10.88
CA PRO A 49 6.05 4.15 11.74
C PRO A 49 6.75 2.87 12.21
N LYS A 50 5.99 1.79 12.45
CA LYS A 50 6.55 0.51 12.89
C LYS A 50 7.35 -0.15 11.76
N ILE A 51 6.88 -0.04 10.53
CA ILE A 51 7.55 -0.56 9.34
C ILE A 51 8.87 0.20 9.11
N LEU A 52 8.82 1.54 9.14
CA LEU A 52 10.00 2.41 8.98
C LEU A 52 11.05 2.27 10.10
N LYS A 53 10.64 1.80 11.29
CA LYS A 53 11.58 1.47 12.39
C LYS A 53 12.28 0.14 12.19
N THR A 54 11.61 -0.81 11.53
CA THR A 54 12.12 -2.17 11.34
C THR A 54 13.02 -2.26 10.10
N ASN A 55 12.69 -1.52 9.06
CA ASN A 55 13.41 -1.49 7.79
C ASN A 55 13.69 -0.05 7.37
N ARG A 56 14.80 0.19 6.66
CA ARG A 56 15.14 1.50 6.10
C ARG A 56 14.68 1.58 4.65
N TYR A 57 13.94 2.63 4.33
CA TYR A 57 13.47 2.92 2.98
C TYR A 57 13.83 4.35 2.59
N GLU A 58 14.15 4.54 1.30
CA GLU A 58 14.41 5.87 0.73
C GLU A 58 13.11 6.55 0.29
N GLY A 59 12.08 5.77 -0.04
CA GLY A 59 10.77 6.28 -0.43
C GLY A 59 9.63 5.27 -0.33
N ILE A 60 8.40 5.78 -0.35
CA ILE A 60 7.15 5.03 -0.30
C ILE A 60 6.22 5.51 -1.42
N ALA A 61 5.68 4.57 -2.19
CA ALA A 61 4.54 4.79 -3.07
C ALA A 61 3.26 4.23 -2.40
N GLY A 62 2.31 5.10 -2.06
CA GLY A 62 1.11 4.74 -1.28
C GLY A 62 -0.17 4.83 -2.10
N VAL A 63 -0.94 3.74 -2.18
CA VAL A 63 -2.30 3.74 -2.76
C VAL A 63 -3.33 3.79 -1.63
N ALA A 64 -4.04 4.91 -1.49
CA ALA A 64 -4.97 5.09 -0.37
C ALA A 64 -6.08 6.13 -0.65
N CYS A 65 -7.10 6.16 0.21
CA CYS A 65 -8.10 7.23 0.17
C CYS A 65 -7.47 8.56 0.60
N GLY A 66 -8.12 9.69 0.29
CA GLY A 66 -7.57 11.02 0.58
C GLY A 66 -7.23 11.26 2.06
N GLU A 67 -8.03 10.70 2.98
CA GLU A 67 -7.77 10.80 4.42
C GLU A 67 -6.49 10.08 4.83
N GLU A 68 -6.32 8.83 4.39
CA GLU A 68 -5.11 8.05 4.67
C GLU A 68 -3.87 8.67 3.99
N VAL A 69 -4.02 9.28 2.83
CA VAL A 69 -2.92 10.04 2.18
C VAL A 69 -2.50 11.23 3.05
N ARG A 70 -3.44 12.01 3.59
CA ARG A 70 -3.14 13.14 4.48
C ARG A 70 -2.40 12.68 5.73
N ILE A 71 -2.93 11.68 6.44
CA ILE A 71 -2.35 11.15 7.67
C ILE A 71 -0.95 10.55 7.39
N SER A 72 -0.79 9.83 6.28
CA SER A 72 0.52 9.30 5.88
C SER A 72 1.53 10.42 5.61
N GLY A 73 1.11 11.52 4.98
CA GLY A 73 1.97 12.69 4.76
C GLY A 73 2.45 13.30 6.07
N GLU A 74 1.58 13.43 7.07
CA GLU A 74 1.93 13.89 8.43
C GLU A 74 2.91 12.92 9.11
N ILE A 75 2.70 11.62 8.99
CA ILE A 75 3.58 10.57 9.54
C ILE A 75 4.98 10.62 8.91
N LEU A 76 5.06 10.85 7.60
CA LEU A 76 6.35 10.92 6.89
C LEU A 76 7.06 12.26 7.12
N GLY A 77 6.35 13.28 7.59
CA GLY A 77 6.91 14.57 7.97
C GLY A 77 8.09 14.43 8.92
N GLY A 78 9.28 14.87 8.49
CA GLY A 78 10.50 14.82 9.30
C GLY A 78 11.21 13.45 9.35
N THR A 79 10.72 12.43 8.63
CA THR A 79 11.38 11.11 8.57
C THR A 79 12.53 11.05 7.55
N GLY A 80 12.57 11.99 6.60
CA GLY A 80 13.51 11.98 5.47
C GLY A 80 13.15 10.99 4.35
N VAL A 81 12.04 10.25 4.49
CA VAL A 81 11.53 9.29 3.49
C VAL A 81 10.64 10.03 2.48
N ALA A 82 10.92 9.87 1.19
CA ALA A 82 10.07 10.45 0.14
C ALA A 82 8.72 9.74 0.06
N GLY A 83 7.62 10.48 -0.11
CA GLY A 83 6.28 9.91 -0.23
C GLY A 83 5.62 10.29 -1.56
N GLN A 84 5.11 9.31 -2.31
CA GLN A 84 4.30 9.52 -3.50
C GLN A 84 2.93 8.87 -3.32
N ALA A 85 1.87 9.67 -3.35
CA ALA A 85 0.51 9.18 -3.23
C ALA A 85 -0.10 8.84 -4.60
N ILE A 86 -0.90 7.78 -4.62
CA ILE A 86 -1.77 7.36 -5.73
C ILE A 86 -3.19 7.28 -5.15
N PRO A 87 -4.04 8.29 -5.38
CA PRO A 87 -5.35 8.34 -4.77
C PRO A 87 -6.27 7.25 -5.34
N LEU A 88 -7.16 6.73 -4.50
CA LEU A 88 -8.26 5.89 -4.96
C LEU A 88 -9.21 6.70 -5.87
N ILE A 89 -9.66 6.07 -6.95
CA ILE A 89 -10.78 6.54 -7.79
C ILE A 89 -12.10 6.30 -7.04
N LYS A 90 -12.19 5.17 -6.32
CA LYS A 90 -13.34 4.82 -5.49
C LYS A 90 -12.89 4.60 -4.04
N ASN A 91 -13.26 5.54 -3.18
CA ASN A 91 -12.98 5.52 -1.75
C ASN A 91 -13.77 4.40 -1.03
N GLY A 92 -13.27 4.03 0.15
CA GLY A 92 -13.87 3.03 1.04
C GLY A 92 -12.81 2.10 1.61
N CYS A 93 -13.22 1.24 2.55
CA CYS A 93 -12.34 0.19 3.09
C CYS A 93 -12.48 -1.15 2.34
N ALA A 94 -13.46 -1.26 1.45
CA ALA A 94 -13.74 -2.43 0.64
C ALA A 94 -14.21 -2.02 -0.76
N ASN A 95 -13.98 -2.89 -1.75
CA ASN A 95 -14.35 -2.65 -3.15
C ASN A 95 -13.80 -1.31 -3.70
N THR A 96 -12.58 -0.99 -3.29
CA THR A 96 -11.84 0.18 -3.73
C THR A 96 -11.36 0.01 -5.16
N ALA A 97 -11.09 1.14 -5.83
CA ALA A 97 -10.52 1.15 -7.16
C ALA A 97 -9.47 2.25 -7.28
N PHE A 98 -8.42 2.01 -8.03
CA PHE A 98 -7.35 2.97 -8.37
C PHE A 98 -6.90 2.72 -9.81
N ASN A 99 -6.20 3.70 -10.40
CA ASN A 99 -5.70 3.58 -11.76
C ASN A 99 -4.38 2.77 -11.79
N MET A 100 -4.40 1.62 -12.48
CA MET A 100 -3.20 0.77 -12.63
C MET A 100 -2.11 1.44 -13.48
N GLU A 101 -2.45 2.24 -14.48
CA GLU A 101 -1.45 2.96 -15.30
C GLU A 101 -0.73 4.01 -14.47
N THR A 102 -1.44 4.74 -13.60
CA THR A 102 -0.82 5.67 -12.65
C THR A 102 0.14 4.94 -11.74
N LEU A 103 -0.25 3.78 -11.20
CA LEU A 103 0.65 2.95 -10.39
C LEU A 103 1.91 2.54 -11.18
N VAL A 104 1.75 2.08 -12.42
CA VAL A 104 2.88 1.68 -13.29
C VAL A 104 3.83 2.84 -13.58
N LYS A 105 3.32 4.06 -13.73
CA LYS A 105 4.15 5.26 -13.97
C LYS A 105 4.90 5.73 -12.72
N THR A 106 4.33 5.46 -11.54
CA THR A 106 4.91 5.84 -10.26
C THR A 106 6.02 4.87 -9.81
N LEU A 107 5.86 3.57 -10.10
CA LEU A 107 6.83 2.51 -9.76
C LEU A 107 7.84 2.28 -10.88
#